data_AF-A0A7X3NU03-F1
#
_entry.id   AF-A0A7X3NU03-F1
#
_cell.length_a   1.000
_cell.length_b   1.000
_cell.length_c   1.000
_cell.angle_alpha   90.00
_cell.angle_beta   90.00
_cell.angle_gamma   90.00
#
_symmetry.space_group_name_H-M   'P 1'
#
loop_
_entity.id
_entity.type
_entity.pdbx_description
1 polymer ?
#
loop_
_entity_poly.entity_id
_entity_poly.type
_entity_poly.pdbx_seq_one_letter_code
_entity_poly.pdbx_strand_id
1 'polypeptide(L)'
;MKLLRIRSGLQTSTKISFLILLSVFLVCMSLPLGWSSEDTGKTVDDKILESLALFSDVLAYVQQLHLDTPDSKEIIEGAIKGMLRELDPYSQFIPDYLEFQTQNQG
;
A
#
# COMPACT_ATOMS: atom_id res chain seq x y z
N MET A 1 -26.97 16.48 -49.09
CA MET A 1 -26.63 15.10 -48.67
C MET A 1 -25.69 14.48 -49.71
N LYS A 2 -24.37 14.55 -49.51
CA LYS A 2 -23.37 13.91 -50.39
C LYS A 2 -23.01 12.56 -49.78
N LEU A 3 -23.57 11.50 -50.36
CA LEU A 3 -23.32 10.12 -49.98
C LEU A 3 -21.90 9.70 -50.38
N LEU A 4 -21.14 9.36 -49.35
CA LEU A 4 -20.24 8.22 -49.24
C LEU A 4 -19.80 7.57 -50.58
N ARG A 5 -18.55 7.83 -50.97
CA ARG A 5 -17.81 6.92 -51.85
C ARG A 5 -16.32 6.99 -51.53
N ILE A 6 -15.96 6.42 -50.38
CA ILE A 6 -14.58 6.04 -50.09
C ILE A 6 -14.30 4.79 -50.92
N ARG A 7 -13.77 5.00 -52.13
CA ARG A 7 -13.22 3.94 -52.96
C ARG A 7 -11.76 3.75 -52.56
N SER A 8 -11.49 3.03 -51.48
CA SER A 8 -10.16 2.48 -51.26
C SER A 8 -10.07 1.17 -52.05
N GLY A 9 -9.56 1.28 -53.29
CA GLY A 9 -9.04 0.13 -54.02
C GLY A 9 -7.81 -0.38 -53.29
N LEU A 10 -8.01 -1.15 -52.22
CA LEU A 10 -6.95 -1.81 -51.48
C LEU A 10 -6.63 -3.12 -52.21
N GLN A 11 -5.84 -3.03 -53.28
CA GLN A 11 -5.11 -4.21 -53.75
C GLN A 11 -3.97 -4.44 -52.75
N THR A 12 -4.28 -5.08 -51.62
CA THR A 12 -3.31 -5.41 -50.59
C THR A 12 -2.41 -6.52 -51.09
N SER A 13 -1.29 -6.13 -51.71
CA SER A 13 -0.18 -7.05 -51.91
C SER A 13 0.28 -7.59 -50.56
N THR A 14 0.61 -8.88 -50.49
CA THR A 14 1.22 -9.53 -49.32
C THR A 14 2.40 -8.74 -48.77
N LYS A 15 3.12 -8.02 -49.64
CA LYS A 15 4.23 -7.12 -49.29
C LYS A 15 3.79 -5.90 -48.47
N ILE A 16 2.62 -5.32 -48.76
CA ILE A 16 2.09 -4.16 -48.03
C ILE A 16 1.57 -4.62 -46.66
N SER A 17 0.90 -5.77 -46.61
CA SER A 17 0.50 -6.39 -45.33
C SER A 17 1.72 -6.71 -44.46
N PHE A 18 2.81 -7.22 -45.07
CA PHE A 18 4.07 -7.49 -44.38
C PHE A 18 4.75 -6.21 -43.86
N LEU A 19 4.74 -5.12 -44.63
CA LEU A 19 5.29 -3.83 -44.21
C LEU A 19 4.51 -3.21 -43.04
N ILE A 20 3.19 -3.33 -43.04
CA ILE A 20 2.36 -2.86 -41.92
C ILE A 20 2.66 -3.68 -40.65
N LEU A 21 2.79 -5.01 -40.77
CA LEU A 21 3.12 -5.89 -39.65
C LEU A 21 4.50 -5.55 -39.05
N LEU A 22 5.50 -5.33 -39.90
CA LEU A 22 6.87 -4.98 -39.48
C LEU A 22 6.91 -3.61 -38.76
N SER A 23 6.14 -2.63 -39.26
CA SER A 23 6.00 -1.31 -38.62
C SER A 23 5.40 -1.40 -37.22
N VAL A 24 4.34 -2.19 -37.04
CA VAL A 24 3.70 -2.39 -35.73
C VAL A 24 4.64 -3.09 -34.75
N PHE A 25 5.41 -4.08 -35.23
CA PHE A 25 6.42 -4.77 -34.42
C PHE A 25 7.52 -3.82 -33.94
N LEU A 26 8.01 -2.94 -34.82
CA LEU A 26 9.06 -1.96 -34.48
C LEU A 26 8.59 -0.96 -33.42
N VAL A 27 7.34 -0.49 -33.51
CA VAL A 27 6.73 0.40 -32.51
C VAL A 27 6.57 -0.33 -31.17
N CYS A 28 6.09 -1.57 -31.18
CA CYS A 28 5.92 -2.39 -29.97
C CYS A 28 7.24 -2.70 -29.25
N MET A 29 8.32 -2.89 -30.02
CA MET A 29 9.68 -3.12 -29.51
C MET A 29 10.32 -1.85 -28.90
N SER A 30 9.95 -0.67 -29.40
CA SER A 30 10.46 0.61 -28.91
C SER A 30 9.73 1.13 -27.66
N LEU A 31 8.57 0.56 -27.35
CA LEU A 31 7.87 0.84 -26.11
C LEU A 31 8.61 0.10 -25.00
N PRO A 32 9.23 0.81 -24.03
CA PRO A 32 9.70 0.14 -22.84
C PRO A 32 8.47 -0.49 -22.18
N LEU A 33 8.38 -1.82 -22.20
CA LEU A 33 7.55 -2.55 -21.26
C LEU A 33 8.13 -2.20 -19.88
N GLY A 34 7.51 -1.22 -19.24
CA GLY A 34 7.88 -0.75 -17.91
C GLY A 34 7.66 -1.86 -16.89
N TRP A 35 8.63 -2.76 -16.78
CA TRP A 35 8.90 -3.55 -15.59
C TRP A 35 10.18 -3.02 -14.96
N SER A 36 10.11 -1.77 -14.52
CA SER A 36 10.94 -1.35 -13.41
C SER A 36 10.08 -1.53 -12.18
N SER A 37 10.28 -2.63 -11.45
CA SER A 37 9.98 -2.63 -10.02
C SER A 37 10.90 -1.59 -9.43
N GLU A 38 10.40 -0.36 -9.36
CA GLU A 38 11.00 0.68 -8.55
C GLU A 38 10.91 0.16 -7.12
N ASP A 39 12.01 -0.36 -6.60
CA ASP A 39 12.23 -0.45 -5.16
C ASP A 39 12.41 1.00 -4.71
N THR A 40 11.30 1.74 -4.72
CA THR A 40 11.18 3.09 -4.19
C THR A 40 11.64 2.97 -2.76
N GLY A 41 12.86 3.43 -2.50
CA GLY A 41 13.54 3.21 -1.22
C GLY A 41 12.58 3.56 -0.09
N LYS A 42 12.13 2.53 0.63
CA LYS A 42 11.15 2.64 1.71
C LYS A 42 11.62 3.75 2.63
N THR A 43 10.91 4.88 2.60
CA THR A 43 11.15 5.99 3.51
C THR A 43 10.91 5.47 4.94
N VAL A 44 11.45 6.15 5.94
CA VAL A 44 11.22 5.77 7.35
C VAL A 44 9.72 5.67 7.63
N ASP A 45 8.93 6.53 7.00
CA ASP A 45 7.47 6.56 7.10
C ASP A 45 6.82 5.29 6.53
N ASP A 46 7.31 4.76 5.41
CA ASP A 46 6.77 3.53 4.81
C ASP A 46 6.93 2.32 5.73
N LYS A 47 8.06 2.23 6.44
CA LYS A 47 8.31 1.14 7.41
C LYS A 47 7.41 1.26 8.64
N ILE A 48 7.14 2.48 9.11
CA ILE A 48 6.21 2.72 10.22
C ILE A 48 4.79 2.36 9.81
N LEU A 49 4.36 2.75 8.61
CA LEU A 49 3.04 2.39 8.07
C LEU A 49 2.88 0.88 7.92
N GLU A 50 3.90 0.17 7.42
CA GLU A 50 3.92 -1.29 7.33
C GLU A 50 3.81 -1.95 8.73
N SER A 51 4.55 -1.42 9.71
CA SER A 51 4.51 -1.91 11.09
C SER A 51 3.15 -1.66 11.76
N LEU A 52 2.50 -0.54 11.46
CA LEU A 52 1.16 -0.21 11.95
C LEU A 52 0.10 -1.12 11.34
N ALA A 53 0.22 -1.43 10.05
CA ALA A 53 -0.66 -2.39 9.39
C ALA A 53 -0.54 -3.77 10.04
N LEU A 54 0.68 -4.25 10.26
CA LEU A 54 0.95 -5.52 10.95
C LEU A 54 0.36 -5.53 12.37
N PHE A 55 0.52 -4.45 13.13
CA PHE A 55 -0.07 -4.32 14.47
C PHE A 55 -1.60 -4.43 14.42
N SER A 56 -2.24 -3.75 13.47
CA SER A 56 -3.70 -3.80 13.29
C SER A 56 -4.19 -5.21 12.96
N ASP A 57 -3.48 -5.93 12.09
CA ASP A 57 -3.84 -7.30 11.70
C ASP A 57 -3.76 -8.26 12.90
N VAL A 58 -2.70 -8.14 13.70
CA VAL A 58 -2.55 -8.95 14.93
C VAL A 58 -3.64 -8.61 15.94
N LEU A 59 -3.98 -7.33 16.12
CA LEU A 59 -5.06 -6.91 17.02
C LEU A 59 -6.41 -7.50 16.58
N ALA A 60 -6.71 -7.44 15.28
CA ALA A 60 -7.93 -8.03 14.72
C ALA A 60 -7.98 -9.56 14.91
N TYR A 61 -6.84 -10.23 14.70
CA TYR A 61 -6.71 -11.67 14.92
C TYR A 61 -6.95 -12.06 16.38
N VAL A 62 -6.36 -11.33 17.33
CA VAL A 62 -6.56 -11.56 18.77
C VAL A 62 -8.02 -11.38 19.17
N GLN A 63 -8.69 -10.34 18.67
CA GLN A 63 -10.11 -10.11 18.94
C GLN A 63 -11.01 -11.19 18.34
N GLN A 64 -10.64 -11.77 17.19
CA GLN A 64 -11.44 -12.79 16.51
C GLN A 64 -11.35 -14.19 17.17
N LEU A 65 -10.20 -14.54 17.77
CA LEU A 65 -9.98 -15.87 18.37
C LEU A 65 -10.39 -15.97 19.84
N HIS A 66 -10.52 -14.86 20.57
CA HIS A 66 -10.89 -14.92 21.98
C HIS A 66 -12.40 -15.09 22.12
N LEU A 67 -12.81 -16.26 22.64
CA LEU A 67 -14.22 -16.65 22.85
C LEU A 67 -14.98 -15.72 23.81
N ASP A 68 -14.26 -15.04 24.71
CA ASP A 68 -14.79 -13.98 25.57
C ASP A 68 -14.19 -12.67 25.07
N THR A 69 -15.00 -11.75 24.55
CA THR A 69 -14.59 -10.42 24.06
C THR A 69 -13.76 -9.71 25.14
N PRO A 70 -12.42 -9.64 25.02
CA PRO A 70 -11.64 -8.81 25.92
C PRO A 70 -11.93 -7.37 25.54
N ASP A 71 -12.01 -6.45 26.51
CA ASP A 71 -12.17 -5.03 26.21
C ASP A 71 -11.00 -4.59 25.32
N SER A 72 -11.30 -4.09 24.12
CA SER A 72 -10.29 -3.60 23.18
C SER A 72 -9.33 -2.60 23.83
N LYS A 73 -9.82 -1.84 24.82
CA LYS A 73 -9.01 -0.93 25.62
C LYS A 73 -7.93 -1.67 26.41
N GLU A 74 -8.26 -2.78 27.06
CA GLU A 74 -7.33 -3.57 27.87
C GLU A 74 -6.21 -4.18 27.00
N ILE A 75 -6.56 -4.66 25.80
CA ILE A 75 -5.58 -5.20 24.84
C ILE A 75 -4.61 -4.11 24.39
N ILE A 76 -5.13 -2.93 24.04
CA ILE A 76 -4.32 -1.80 23.59
C ILE A 76 -3.41 -1.30 24.73
N GLU A 77 -3.93 -1.16 25.95
CA GLU A 77 -3.12 -0.79 27.11
C GLU A 77 -2.03 -1.83 27.41
N GLY A 78 -2.34 -3.12 27.28
CA GLY A 78 -1.37 -4.21 27.40
C GLY A 78 -0.26 -4.13 26.36
N ALA A 79 -0.61 -3.86 25.10
CA ALA A 79 0.34 -3.65 24.02
C ALA A 79 1.26 -2.44 24.28
N ILE A 80 0.69 -1.31 24.73
CA ILE A 80 1.47 -0.11 25.09
C ILE A 80 2.43 -0.41 26.25
N LYS A 81 1.96 -1.08 27.32
CA LYS A 81 2.82 -1.50 28.44
C LYS A 81 3.96 -2.41 27.98
N GLY A 82 3.70 -3.32 27.04
CA GLY A 82 4.73 -4.17 26.44
C GLY A 82 5.78 -3.37 25.68
N MET A 83 5.36 -2.43 24.82
CA MET A 83 6.28 -1.56 24.08
C MET A 83 7.14 -0.69 25.00
N LEU A 84 6.54 -0.14 26.07
CA LEU A 84 7.27 0.68 27.04
C LEU A 84 8.29 -0.15 27.83
N ARG A 85 7.94 -1.38 28.21
CA ARG A 85 8.84 -2.29 28.94
C ARG A 85 10.02 -2.76 28.09
N GLU A 86 9.82 -2.95 26.79
CA GLU A 86 10.89 -3.28 25.84
C GLU A 86 11.85 -2.09 25.66
N LEU A 87 11.34 -0.87 25.69
CA LEU A 87 12.14 0.35 25.59
C LEU A 87 12.96 0.61 26.86
N ASP A 88 12.35 0.47 28.04
CA ASP A 88 13.01 0.55 29.34
C ASP A 88 12.22 -0.26 30.40
N PRO A 89 12.85 -1.20 31.12
CA PRO A 89 12.22 -1.95 32.21
C PRO A 89 11.53 -1.12 33.30
N TYR A 90 11.91 0.14 33.48
CA TYR A 90 11.30 1.06 34.46
C TYR A 90 10.19 1.94 33.89
N SER A 91 9.96 1.91 32.57
CA SER A 91 8.92 2.72 31.93
C SER A 91 7.54 2.21 32.29
N GLN A 92 6.70 3.09 32.84
CA GLN A 92 5.33 2.75 33.25
C GLN A 92 4.31 3.51 32.42
N PHE A 93 3.31 2.80 31.91
CA PHE A 93 2.14 3.40 31.29
C PHE A 93 1.27 4.03 32.39
N ILE A 94 1.09 5.34 32.33
CA ILE A 94 0.18 6.08 33.21
C ILE A 94 -1.10 6.37 32.43
N PRO A 95 -2.21 5.65 32.69
CA PRO A 95 -3.46 5.82 31.94
C PRO A 95 -4.07 7.22 32.07
N ASP A 96 -3.68 7.97 33.11
CA ASP A 96 -4.19 9.31 33.40
C ASP A 96 -3.17 10.43 33.20
N TYR A 97 -2.30 10.28 32.19
CA TYR A 97 -1.27 11.28 31.87
C TYR A 97 -1.85 12.70 31.64
N LEU A 98 -3.13 12.80 31.26
CA LEU A 98 -3.84 14.07 31.12
C LEU A 98 -4.06 14.76 32.48
N GLU A 99 -4.47 14.05 33.54
CA GLU A 99 -4.60 14.64 34.89
C GLU A 99 -3.24 15.10 35.44
N PHE A 100 -2.19 14.29 35.28
CA PHE A 100 -0.84 14.64 35.76
C PHE A 100 -0.27 15.89 35.09
N GLN A 101 -0.60 16.16 33.82
CA GLN A 101 -0.18 17.40 33.17
C GLN A 101 -0.92 18.63 33.69
N THR A 102 -2.20 18.50 34.05
CA THR A 102 -2.97 19.62 34.59
C THR A 102 -2.53 20.03 36.00
N GLN A 103 -2.04 19.08 36.81
CA GLN A 103 -1.60 19.36 38.18
C GLN A 103 -0.20 19.97 38.27
N ASN A 104 0.68 19.70 37.29
CA ASN A 104 2.03 20.27 37.23
C ASN A 104 2.09 21.62 36.50
N GLN A 105 0.96 22.11 35.97
CA GLN A 105 0.82 23.44 35.38
C GLN A 105 0.21 24.46 36.37
N GLY A 106 0.14 24.13 37.66
CA GLY A 106 -0.31 25.00 38.75
C GLY A 106 0.81 25.82 39.38
#